data_AF-A0A699ZH04-F1
#
_entry.id   AF-A0A699ZH04-F1
#
_cell.length_a   1.000
_cell.length_b   1.000
_cell.length_c   1.000
_cell.angle_alpha   90.00
_cell.angle_beta   90.00
_cell.angle_gamma   90.00
#
_symmetry.space_group_name_H-M   'P 1'
#
loop_
_entity.id
_entity.type
_entity.pdbx_description
1 polymer ?
#
loop_
_entity_poly.entity_id
_entity_poly.type
_entity_poly.pdbx_seq_one_letter_code
_entity_poly.pdbx_strand_id
1 'polypeptide(L)'
;MSTLRCDPCDSSPSCEPECCWICLAGHSLDNPLVQGCKCPRLVHQTCLARWQIQSVGKAEERQCRFCHETLPDWSLSLLPEQARASAPVAVMAVVYNSQVYKVPVKPGPDGEAAFKAAVKSLFGFAHDMDFDVTFEVKLPSVPGCSLPATGNNSSLVLRGLNQFGAAATCAQASAVARAMASEEATVTQ
;
A
#
# COMPACT_ATOMS: atom_id res chain seq x y z
N MET A 1 18.11 -11.86 -14.20
CA MET A 1 17.76 -11.71 -12.78
C MET A 1 16.73 -12.80 -12.46
N SER A 2 17.19 -13.88 -11.87
CA SER A 2 16.43 -15.12 -11.70
C SER A 2 15.45 -14.97 -10.54
N THR A 3 14.15 -15.04 -10.83
CA THR A 3 13.13 -15.29 -9.81
C THR A 3 13.33 -16.72 -9.31
N LEU A 4 13.87 -16.87 -8.10
CA LEU A 4 13.88 -18.15 -7.40
C LEU A 4 12.41 -18.48 -7.07
N ARG A 5 11.78 -19.25 -7.96
CA ARG A 5 10.59 -20.02 -7.56
C ARG A 5 11.04 -20.95 -6.45
N CYS A 6 10.20 -21.15 -5.43
CA CYS A 6 10.49 -22.15 -4.41
C CYS A 6 10.82 -23.46 -5.13
N ASP A 7 12.07 -23.94 -5.02
CA ASP A 7 12.47 -25.20 -5.61
C ASP A 7 11.52 -26.28 -5.08
N PRO A 8 11.03 -27.19 -5.95
CA PRO A 8 10.24 -28.31 -5.47
C PRO A 8 11.10 -29.07 -4.45
N CYS A 9 10.63 -29.08 -3.21
CA CYS A 9 11.28 -29.70 -2.06
C CYS A 9 11.81 -31.09 -2.48
N ASP A 10 13.14 -31.25 -2.42
CA ASP A 10 13.79 -32.53 -2.60
C ASP A 10 13.42 -33.41 -1.40
N SER A 11 12.31 -34.16 -1.55
CA SER A 11 11.87 -35.40 -0.90
C SER A 11 12.36 -35.73 0.52
N SER A 12 12.68 -34.73 1.34
CA SER A 12 13.18 -34.86 2.70
C SER A 12 12.08 -34.38 3.66
N PRO A 13 11.65 -35.21 4.62
CA PRO A 13 10.44 -34.98 5.43
C PRO A 13 10.56 -33.83 6.46
N SER A 14 11.58 -32.97 6.36
CA SER A 14 11.91 -31.93 7.35
C SER A 14 12.08 -30.52 6.76
N CYS A 15 11.82 -30.31 5.47
CA CYS A 15 11.99 -29.00 4.84
C CYS A 15 10.63 -28.48 4.33
N GLU A 16 9.83 -27.87 5.20
CA GLU A 16 8.72 -27.04 4.71
C GLU A 16 9.33 -25.85 3.97
N PRO A 17 8.96 -25.61 2.70
CA PRO A 17 9.59 -24.56 1.92
C PRO A 17 9.24 -23.20 2.55
N GLU A 18 10.26 -22.45 2.97
CA GLU A 18 10.14 -21.09 3.47
C GLU A 18 9.69 -20.18 2.33
N CYS A 19 8.38 -20.12 2.11
CA CYS A 19 7.75 -19.32 1.08
C CYS A 19 6.75 -18.36 1.72
N CYS A 20 6.57 -17.21 1.09
CA CYS A 20 5.55 -16.25 1.45
C CYS A 20 4.15 -16.86 1.25
N TRP A 21 3.32 -16.88 2.29
CA TRP A 21 1.97 -17.44 2.19
C TRP A 21 1.01 -16.66 1.28
N ILE A 22 1.38 -15.43 0.87
CA ILE A 22 0.58 -14.58 -0.02
C ILE A 22 0.95 -14.80 -1.49
N CYS A 23 2.24 -14.73 -1.82
CA CYS A 23 2.70 -14.76 -3.21
C CYS A 23 3.36 -16.10 -3.62
N LEU A 24 3.55 -17.00 -2.65
CA LEU A 24 4.21 -18.30 -2.82
C LEU A 24 5.66 -18.22 -3.32
N ALA A 25 6.28 -17.03 -3.32
CA ALA A 25 7.69 -16.84 -3.63
C ALA A 25 8.57 -17.02 -2.38
N GLY A 26 9.81 -17.44 -2.59
CA GLY A 26 10.80 -17.59 -1.52
C GLY A 26 11.35 -16.27 -1.00
N HIS A 27 12.34 -16.34 -0.11
CA HIS A 27 13.06 -15.16 0.36
C HIS A 27 14.02 -14.63 -0.73
N SER A 28 14.26 -13.32 -0.74
CA SER A 28 15.36 -12.69 -1.47
C SER A 28 16.00 -11.62 -0.60
N LEU A 29 17.25 -11.21 -0.91
CA LEU A 29 17.95 -10.17 -0.15
C LEU A 29 17.13 -8.86 -0.09
N ASP A 30 16.51 -8.49 -1.21
CA ASP A 30 15.70 -7.27 -1.33
C ASP A 30 14.26 -7.42 -0.83
N ASN A 31 13.84 -8.65 -0.49
CA ASN A 31 12.48 -8.95 -0.06
C ASN A 31 12.50 -10.17 0.90
N PRO A 32 12.98 -9.97 2.14
CA PRO A 32 13.13 -11.05 3.10
C PRO A 32 11.76 -11.54 3.58
N LEU A 33 11.72 -12.83 3.93
CA LEU A 33 10.59 -13.41 4.63
C LEU A 33 10.66 -13.03 6.12
N VAL A 34 9.52 -12.62 6.65
CA VAL A 34 9.35 -12.26 8.05
C VAL A 34 8.18 -13.04 8.65
N GLN A 35 8.18 -13.12 9.97
CA GLN A 35 7.03 -13.59 10.72
C GLN A 35 6.19 -12.39 11.16
N GLY A 36 5.05 -12.16 10.50
CA GLY A 36 4.18 -11.01 10.77
C GLY A 36 3.33 -11.12 12.05
N CYS A 37 3.23 -12.31 12.64
CA CYS A 37 2.55 -12.58 13.91
C CYS A 37 2.97 -13.96 14.44
N LYS A 38 2.47 -14.39 15.61
CA LYS A 38 2.74 -15.72 16.20
C LYS A 38 2.34 -16.93 15.36
N CYS A 39 1.62 -16.76 14.24
CA CYS A 39 1.34 -17.87 13.33
C CYS A 39 2.63 -18.40 12.69
N PRO A 40 2.72 -19.70 12.37
CA PRO A 40 3.94 -20.32 11.85
C PRO A 40 4.26 -19.96 10.39
N ARG A 41 3.44 -19.10 9.74
CA ARG A 41 3.55 -18.80 8.31
C ARG A 41 4.39 -17.55 8.08
N LEU A 42 5.35 -17.66 7.17
CA LEU A 42 6.23 -16.58 6.74
C LEU A 42 5.60 -15.73 5.62
N VAL A 43 5.91 -14.45 5.60
CA VAL A 43 5.37 -13.49 4.64
C VAL A 43 6.40 -12.44 4.29
N HIS A 44 6.34 -11.89 3.07
CA HIS A 44 7.06 -10.65 2.77
C HIS A 44 6.36 -9.47 3.42
N GLN A 45 7.12 -8.53 4.00
CA GLN A 45 6.56 -7.31 4.61
C GLN A 45 5.64 -6.55 3.64
N THR A 46 6.04 -6.47 2.38
CA THR A 46 5.30 -5.74 1.35
C THR A 46 4.04 -6.46 0.88
N CYS A 47 4.10 -7.78 0.75
CA CYS A 47 2.94 -8.56 0.33
C CYS A 47 1.92 -8.61 1.52
N LEU A 48 2.38 -8.60 2.78
CA LEU A 48 1.54 -8.36 3.97
C LEU A 48 0.89 -6.97 3.95
N ALA A 49 1.69 -5.91 3.71
CA ALA A 49 1.18 -4.55 3.62
C ALA A 49 0.07 -4.42 2.57
N ARG A 50 0.26 -5.00 1.37
CA ARG A 50 -0.77 -5.03 0.33
C ARG A 50 -2.07 -5.70 0.79
N TRP A 51 -1.97 -6.83 1.50
CA TRP A 51 -3.13 -7.53 2.02
C TRP A 51 -3.85 -6.72 3.13
N GLN A 52 -3.09 -6.03 3.98
CA GLN A 52 -3.66 -5.12 5.00
C GLN A 52 -4.40 -3.95 4.34
N ILE A 53 -3.85 -3.36 3.27
CA ILE A 53 -4.49 -2.25 2.54
C ILE A 53 -5.77 -2.73 1.83
N GLN A 54 -5.77 -3.94 1.27
CA GLN A 54 -6.99 -4.57 0.72
C GLN A 54 -8.07 -4.83 1.77
N SER A 55 -7.67 -4.88 3.04
CA SER A 55 -8.53 -5.17 4.18
C SER A 55 -8.88 -3.95 5.02
N VAL A 56 -8.58 -2.73 4.54
CA VAL A 56 -8.81 -1.50 5.31
C VAL A 56 -10.28 -1.35 5.71
N GLY A 57 -10.50 -0.99 6.98
CA GLY A 57 -11.81 -0.94 7.60
C GLY A 57 -12.33 -2.30 8.10
N LYS A 58 -11.55 -3.38 7.94
CA LYS A 58 -11.81 -4.69 8.57
C LYS A 58 -10.79 -4.97 9.66
N ALA A 59 -11.07 -5.95 10.52
CA ALA A 59 -10.15 -6.37 11.57
C ALA A 59 -8.79 -6.80 10.98
N GLU A 60 -8.82 -7.45 9.82
CA GLU A 60 -7.67 -7.94 9.06
C GLU A 60 -6.68 -6.84 8.63
N GLU A 61 -7.09 -5.57 8.59
CA GLU A 61 -6.15 -4.45 8.40
C GLU A 61 -5.06 -4.45 9.48
N ARG A 62 -5.43 -4.80 10.72
CA ARG A 62 -4.59 -4.60 11.91
C ARG A 62 -4.37 -5.84 12.74
N GLN A 63 -5.15 -6.90 12.53
CA GLN A 63 -5.11 -8.11 13.35
C GLN A 63 -5.04 -9.35 12.47
N CYS A 64 -4.25 -10.33 12.91
CA CYS A 64 -4.22 -11.63 12.27
C CYS A 64 -5.58 -12.34 12.40
N ARG A 65 -6.14 -12.83 11.30
CA ARG A 65 -7.42 -13.56 11.31
C ARG A 65 -7.39 -14.87 12.13
N PHE A 66 -6.20 -15.42 12.38
CA PHE A 66 -6.04 -16.70 13.06
C PHE A 66 -5.66 -16.56 14.53
N CYS A 67 -4.59 -15.81 14.84
CA CYS A 67 -4.12 -15.64 16.21
C CYS A 67 -4.58 -14.34 16.88
N HIS A 68 -5.29 -13.46 16.15
CA HIS A 68 -5.78 -12.15 16.62
C HIS A 68 -4.71 -11.18 17.12
N GLU A 69 -3.43 -11.50 16.94
CA GLU A 69 -2.34 -10.61 17.27
C GLU A 69 -2.29 -9.41 16.33
N THR A 70 -1.89 -8.26 16.88
CA THR A 70 -1.68 -7.04 16.11
C THR A 70 -0.60 -7.26 15.06
N LEU A 71 -0.95 -7.01 13.81
CA LEU A 71 -0.03 -7.04 12.68
C LEU A 71 0.85 -5.79 12.66
N PRO A 72 2.04 -5.86 12.05
CA PRO A 72 2.90 -4.70 11.82
C PRO A 72 2.15 -3.57 11.11
N ASP A 73 2.58 -2.33 11.37
CA ASP A 73 2.05 -1.18 10.67
C ASP A 73 2.52 -1.21 9.20
N TRP A 74 1.56 -1.42 8.30
CA TRP A 74 1.81 -1.49 6.86
C TRP A 74 2.31 -0.16 6.29
N SER A 75 2.00 0.98 6.93
CA SER A 75 2.39 2.30 6.43
C SER A 75 3.92 2.46 6.43
N LEU A 76 4.59 1.89 7.43
CA LEU A 76 6.05 1.88 7.54
C LEU A 76 6.73 1.01 6.47
N SER A 77 6.02 -0.01 5.97
CA SER A 77 6.51 -0.85 4.89
C SER A 77 6.46 -0.15 3.52
N LEU A 78 5.62 0.87 3.37
CA LEU A 78 5.53 1.67 2.14
C LEU A 78 6.33 2.98 2.21
N LEU A 79 6.47 3.52 3.42
CA LEU A 79 7.06 4.83 3.65
C LEU A 79 7.88 4.76 4.95
N PRO A 80 9.19 4.49 4.88
CA PRO A 80 10.06 4.57 6.03
C PRO A 80 9.97 5.94 6.71
N GLU A 81 10.07 5.99 8.03
CA GLU A 81 9.84 7.21 8.82
C GLU A 81 10.73 8.38 8.37
N GLN A 82 11.99 8.09 8.00
CA GLN A 82 12.94 9.07 7.49
C GLN A 82 12.45 9.71 6.18
N ALA A 83 11.84 8.92 5.30
CA ALA A 83 11.28 9.42 4.05
C ALA A 83 9.99 10.22 4.26
N ARG A 84 9.28 9.98 5.38
CA ARG A 84 8.04 10.68 5.76
C ARG A 84 8.30 12.13 6.18
N ALA A 85 9.38 12.38 6.92
CA ALA A 85 9.73 13.70 7.42
C ALA A 85 10.06 14.71 6.30
N SER A 86 10.65 14.24 5.21
CA SER A 86 11.01 15.05 4.03
C SER A 86 10.08 14.82 2.85
N ALA A 87 8.92 14.19 3.08
CA ALA A 87 8.05 13.78 2.00
C ALA A 87 7.43 14.99 1.28
N PRO A 88 7.42 15.04 -0.07
CA PRO A 88 6.73 16.09 -0.80
C PRO A 88 5.22 16.01 -0.55
N VAL A 89 4.52 17.13 -0.71
CA VAL A 89 3.05 17.14 -0.58
C VAL A 89 2.44 16.19 -1.61
N ALA A 90 1.73 15.17 -1.12
CA ALA A 90 1.02 14.24 -1.97
C ALA A 90 -0.19 14.93 -2.62
N VAL A 91 -0.50 14.56 -3.86
CA VAL A 91 -1.62 15.11 -4.63
C VAL A 91 -2.47 13.96 -5.15
N MET A 92 -3.79 14.04 -4.94
CA MET A 92 -4.77 13.14 -5.55
C MET A 92 -5.43 13.82 -6.74
N ALA A 93 -5.65 13.05 -7.80
CA ALA A 93 -6.48 13.45 -8.93
C ALA A 93 -7.93 13.08 -8.61
N VAL A 94 -8.79 14.08 -8.43
CA VAL A 94 -10.23 13.90 -8.21
C VAL A 94 -10.94 14.09 -9.54
N VAL A 95 -11.64 13.07 -10.01
CA VAL A 95 -12.38 13.10 -11.28
C VAL A 95 -13.86 13.33 -11.00
N TYR A 96 -14.43 14.40 -11.56
CA TYR A 96 -15.85 14.74 -11.43
C TYR A 96 -16.35 15.42 -12.70
N ASN A 97 -17.51 15.00 -13.23
CA ASN A 97 -18.07 15.47 -14.49
C ASN A 97 -17.05 15.50 -15.66
N SER A 98 -16.23 14.44 -15.76
CA SER A 98 -15.13 14.31 -16.73
C SER A 98 -14.00 15.35 -16.62
N GLN A 99 -13.99 16.16 -15.57
CA GLN A 99 -12.90 17.08 -15.25
C GLN A 99 -12.01 16.49 -14.15
N VAL A 100 -10.70 16.79 -14.23
CA VAL A 100 -9.70 16.28 -13.28
C VAL A 100 -9.17 17.44 -12.45
N TYR A 101 -9.35 17.36 -11.13
CA TYR A 101 -8.89 18.35 -10.17
C TYR A 101 -7.75 17.78 -9.34
N LYS A 102 -6.67 18.53 -9.18
CA LYS A 102 -5.52 18.12 -8.37
C LYS A 102 -5.69 18.67 -6.97
N VAL A 103 -5.90 17.78 -6.00
CA VAL A 103 -6.13 18.16 -4.60
C VAL A 103 -4.94 17.70 -3.76
N PRO A 104 -4.26 18.61 -3.03
CA PRO A 104 -3.22 18.22 -2.09
C PRO A 104 -3.85 17.42 -0.94
N VAL A 105 -3.17 16.34 -0.53
CA VAL A 105 -3.64 15.46 0.55
C VAL A 105 -2.55 15.28 1.59
N LYS A 106 -2.99 15.15 2.84
CA LYS A 106 -2.13 14.80 3.97
C LYS A 106 -2.75 13.60 4.69
N PRO A 107 -1.96 12.61 5.11
CA PRO A 107 -2.46 11.55 5.98
C PRO A 107 -2.93 12.12 7.33
N GLY A 108 -3.96 11.50 7.92
CA GLY A 108 -4.48 11.87 9.24
C GLY A 108 -5.83 12.61 9.20
N PRO A 109 -6.45 12.83 10.37
CA PRO A 109 -7.81 13.38 10.48
C PRO A 109 -7.92 14.81 9.96
N ASP A 110 -6.90 15.65 10.20
CA ASP A 110 -6.88 17.03 9.71
C ASP A 110 -6.81 17.07 8.18
N GLY A 111 -6.05 16.15 7.58
CA GLY A 111 -5.95 16.01 6.13
C GLY A 111 -7.25 15.51 5.49
N GLU A 112 -7.98 14.63 6.18
CA GLU A 112 -9.30 14.17 5.75
C GLU A 112 -10.31 15.33 5.75
N ALA A 113 -10.35 16.10 6.85
CA ALA A 113 -11.22 17.27 6.95
C ALA A 113 -10.91 18.31 5.86
N ALA A 114 -9.62 18.58 5.62
CA ALA A 114 -9.18 19.48 4.56
C ALA A 114 -9.55 18.97 3.15
N PHE A 115 -9.38 17.68 2.89
CA PHE A 115 -9.79 17.06 1.62
C PHE A 115 -11.31 17.16 1.42
N LYS A 116 -12.09 16.86 2.46
CA LYS A 116 -13.55 16.91 2.42
C LYS A 116 -14.04 18.34 2.15
N ALA A 117 -13.44 19.34 2.81
CA ALA A 117 -13.73 20.75 2.57
C ALA A 117 -13.35 21.20 1.15
N ALA A 118 -12.18 20.79 0.65
CA ALA A 118 -11.72 21.12 -0.69
C ALA A 118 -12.66 20.54 -1.76
N VAL A 119 -13.06 19.28 -1.63
CA VAL A 119 -14.00 18.61 -2.54
C VAL A 119 -15.38 19.29 -2.53
N LYS A 120 -15.92 19.60 -1.34
CA LYS A 120 -17.20 20.33 -1.23
C LYS A 120 -17.13 21.71 -1.89
N SER A 121 -16.04 22.44 -1.66
CA SER A 121 -15.82 23.76 -2.27
C SER A 121 -15.64 23.68 -3.79
N LEU A 122 -14.97 22.64 -4.31
CA LEU A 122 -14.72 22.46 -5.75
C LEU A 122 -15.99 22.15 -6.53
N PHE A 123 -16.91 21.37 -5.95
CA PHE A 123 -18.12 20.92 -6.63
C PHE A 123 -19.39 21.68 -6.23
N GLY A 124 -19.26 22.66 -5.32
CA GLY A 124 -20.39 23.46 -4.85
C GLY A 124 -21.41 22.65 -4.05
N PHE A 125 -20.98 21.59 -3.37
CA PHE A 125 -21.87 20.79 -2.54
C PHE A 125 -22.27 21.55 -1.28
N ALA A 126 -23.53 21.39 -0.86
CA ALA A 126 -24.00 21.93 0.40
C ALA A 126 -23.21 21.31 1.58
N HIS A 127 -23.08 22.06 2.67
CA HIS A 127 -22.23 21.65 3.80
C HIS A 127 -22.72 20.37 4.49
N ASP A 128 -24.02 20.09 4.39
CA ASP A 128 -24.72 18.92 4.91
C ASP A 128 -24.75 17.72 3.94
N MET A 129 -24.34 17.90 2.68
CA MET A 129 -24.29 16.80 1.73
C MET A 129 -23.11 15.88 2.04
N ASP A 130 -23.43 14.59 2.16
CA ASP A 130 -22.45 13.51 2.08
C ASP A 130 -22.22 13.10 0.63
N PHE A 131 -20.98 12.71 0.34
CA PHE A 131 -20.58 12.21 -0.96
C PHE A 131 -19.74 10.96 -0.77
N ASP A 132 -19.87 10.03 -1.71
CA ASP A 132 -19.03 8.83 -1.73
C ASP A 132 -17.82 9.05 -2.64
N VAL A 133 -16.68 8.50 -2.24
CA VAL A 133 -15.42 8.60 -2.97
C VAL A 133 -14.87 7.21 -3.21
N THR A 134 -14.45 6.96 -4.44
CA THR A 134 -13.68 5.77 -4.77
C THR A 134 -12.24 6.19 -5.05
N PHE A 135 -11.31 5.69 -4.25
CA PHE A 135 -9.88 5.94 -4.42
C PHE A 135 -9.25 4.81 -5.23
N GLU A 136 -8.61 5.16 -6.34
CA GLU A 136 -7.74 4.24 -7.07
C GLU A 136 -6.28 4.49 -6.66
N VAL A 137 -5.66 3.46 -6.09
CA VAL A 137 -4.34 3.55 -5.46
C VAL A 137 -3.39 2.61 -6.17
N LYS A 138 -2.24 3.10 -6.66
CA LYS A 138 -1.18 2.23 -7.18
C LYS A 138 -0.22 1.87 -6.05
N LEU A 139 -0.02 0.57 -5.84
CA LEU A 139 0.99 0.09 -4.90
C LEU A 139 2.31 -0.16 -5.63
N PRO A 140 3.46 0.13 -5.00
CA PRO A 140 4.76 -0.13 -5.62
C PRO A 140 4.90 -1.61 -5.94
N SER A 141 5.36 -1.92 -7.16
CA SER A 141 5.72 -3.27 -7.56
C SER A 141 7.02 -3.66 -6.86
N VAL A 142 7.00 -4.75 -6.09
CA VAL A 142 8.18 -5.23 -5.37
C VAL A 142 8.89 -6.28 -6.22
N PRO A 143 10.19 -6.08 -6.53
CA PRO A 143 10.99 -7.08 -7.23
C PRO A 143 10.93 -8.42 -6.49
N GLY A 144 10.68 -9.51 -7.20
CA GLY A 144 10.67 -10.87 -6.62
C GLY A 144 9.37 -11.31 -5.93
N CYS A 145 8.40 -10.43 -5.66
CA CYS A 145 7.05 -10.88 -5.24
C CYS A 145 6.26 -11.27 -6.50
N SER A 146 6.32 -12.54 -6.89
CA SER A 146 5.47 -13.12 -7.92
C SER A 146 4.06 -13.38 -7.37
N LEU A 147 3.40 -12.35 -6.84
CA LEU A 147 1.95 -12.36 -6.85
C LEU A 147 1.57 -12.53 -8.32
N PRO A 148 0.85 -13.60 -8.72
CA PRO A 148 0.14 -13.51 -9.97
C PRO A 148 -0.67 -12.22 -9.84
N ALA A 149 -0.46 -11.30 -10.77
CA ALA A 149 -1.39 -10.22 -10.95
C ALA A 149 -2.74 -10.94 -11.15
N THR A 150 -3.55 -11.04 -10.11
CA THR A 150 -4.91 -11.55 -10.20
C THR A 150 -5.65 -10.51 -11.05
N GLY A 151 -5.48 -10.62 -12.37
CA GLY A 151 -5.51 -9.49 -13.28
C GLY A 151 -4.36 -8.51 -13.03
N ASN A 152 -3.68 -8.09 -14.09
CA ASN A 152 -3.25 -6.72 -14.46
C ASN A 152 -3.55 -5.47 -13.57
N ASN A 153 -3.86 -5.57 -12.27
CA ASN A 153 -4.13 -4.46 -11.37
C ASN A 153 -2.98 -4.23 -10.39
N SER A 154 -2.02 -3.43 -10.83
CA SER A 154 -1.13 -2.64 -9.95
C SER A 154 -1.90 -1.59 -9.15
N SER A 155 -3.17 -1.36 -9.48
CA SER A 155 -4.09 -0.51 -8.75
C SER A 155 -5.01 -1.30 -7.82
N LEU A 156 -5.29 -0.71 -6.67
CA LEU A 156 -6.26 -1.13 -5.69
C LEU A 156 -7.38 -0.10 -5.63
N VAL A 157 -8.62 -0.56 -5.59
CA VAL A 157 -9.80 0.31 -5.49
C VAL A 157 -10.30 0.28 -4.05
N LEU A 158 -10.19 1.40 -3.35
CA LEU A 158 -10.73 1.61 -2.02
C LEU A 158 -12.01 2.43 -2.12
N ARG A 159 -13.11 1.96 -1.52
CA ARG A 159 -14.43 2.59 -1.63
C ARG A 159 -14.85 3.17 -0.29
N GLY A 160 -15.40 4.38 -0.32
CA GLY A 160 -15.83 5.08 0.88
C GLY A 160 -14.78 6.05 1.41
N LEU A 161 -15.24 7.17 1.97
CA LEU A 161 -14.38 8.18 2.57
C LEU A 161 -13.62 7.67 3.81
N ASN A 162 -14.15 6.65 4.50
CA ASN A 162 -13.47 5.96 5.59
C ASN A 162 -12.14 5.32 5.18
N GLN A 163 -11.88 5.20 3.87
CA GLN A 163 -10.63 4.70 3.32
C GLN A 163 -9.60 5.81 3.03
N PHE A 164 -9.94 7.08 3.30
CA PHE A 164 -9.08 8.23 3.00
C PHE A 164 -7.69 8.09 3.62
N GLY A 165 -7.60 7.68 4.88
CA GLY A 165 -6.31 7.53 5.56
C GLY A 165 -5.37 6.54 4.85
N ALA A 166 -5.92 5.44 4.34
CA ALA A 166 -5.14 4.47 3.58
C ALA A 166 -4.73 5.02 2.20
N ALA A 167 -5.67 5.65 1.49
CA ALA A 167 -5.41 6.27 0.19
C ALA A 167 -4.36 7.38 0.28
N ALA A 168 -4.43 8.25 1.30
CA ALA A 168 -3.50 9.34 1.53
C ALA A 168 -2.08 8.84 1.83
N THR A 169 -1.96 7.80 2.66
CA THR A 169 -0.66 7.15 2.95
C THR A 169 -0.05 6.56 1.67
N CYS A 170 -0.84 5.90 0.83
CA CYS A 170 -0.33 5.36 -0.43
C CYS A 170 0.03 6.45 -1.46
N ALA A 171 -0.74 7.54 -1.50
CA ALA A 171 -0.41 8.72 -2.30
C ALA A 171 0.92 9.35 -1.83
N GLN A 172 1.16 9.36 -0.52
CA GLN A 172 2.40 9.84 0.08
C GLN A 172 3.60 8.97 -0.29
N ALA A 173 3.46 7.64 -0.16
CA ALA A 173 4.48 6.68 -0.60
C ALA A 173 4.81 6.86 -2.09
N SER A 174 3.78 7.04 -2.93
CA SER A 174 3.96 7.29 -4.35
C SER A 174 4.66 8.62 -4.65
N ALA A 175 4.40 9.67 -3.85
CA ALA A 175 5.03 10.97 -4.01
C ALA A 175 6.52 10.93 -3.64
N VAL A 176 6.87 10.22 -2.56
CA VAL A 176 8.27 9.97 -2.18
C VAL A 176 8.99 9.17 -3.25
N ALA A 177 8.42 8.06 -3.72
CA ALA A 177 9.05 7.24 -4.75
C ALA A 177 9.37 8.05 -6.02
N ARG A 178 8.47 8.98 -6.41
CA ARG A 178 8.70 9.88 -7.55
C ARG A 178 9.80 10.91 -7.28
N ALA A 179 9.85 11.49 -6.08
CA ALA A 179 10.89 12.46 -5.73
C ALA A 179 12.28 11.80 -5.75
N MET A 180 12.41 10.63 -5.13
CA MET A 180 13.66 9.85 -5.13
C MET A 180 14.10 9.49 -6.56
N ALA A 181 13.17 9.02 -7.40
CA ALA A 181 13.47 8.70 -8.80
C ALA A 181 13.88 9.94 -9.63
N SER A 182 13.36 11.14 -9.30
CA SER A 182 13.76 12.38 -9.98
C SER A 182 15.12 12.90 -9.52
N GLU A 183 15.51 12.68 -8.26
CA GLU A 183 16.82 13.05 -7.75
C GLU A 183 17.93 12.19 -8.37
N GLU A 184 17.68 10.89 -8.55
CA GLU A 184 18.64 9.97 -9.18
C GLU A 184 18.92 10.31 -10.66
N ALA A 185 17.95 10.92 -11.36
CA ALA A 185 18.13 11.42 -12.72
C ALA A 185 18.99 12.69 -12.83
N THR A 186 19.24 13.39 -11.71
CA THR A 186 19.95 14.69 -11.72
C THR A 186 21.44 14.55 -11.40
N VAL A 187 21.88 13.42 -10.83
CA VAL A 187 23.29 13.18 -10.43
C VAL A 187 24.15 12.60 -11.57
N THR A 188 23.56 12.30 -12.74
CA THR A 188 24.29 11.71 -13.89
C THR A 188 24.53 12.73 -15.02
N GLN A 189 24.92 13.97 -14.69
CA GLN A 189 25.43 14.95 -15.65
C GLN A 189 26.79 15.51 -15.23
#